data_AF-A0ABC9G1B1-F1
#
_entry.id   AF-A0ABC9G1B1-F1
#
_cell.length_a   1.000
_cell.length_b   1.000
_cell.length_c   1.000
_cell.angle_alpha   90.00
_cell.angle_beta   90.00
_cell.angle_gamma   90.00
#
_symmetry.space_group_name_H-M   'P 1'
#
loop_
_entity.id
_entity.type
_entity.pdbx_description
1 polymer ?
#
loop_
_entity_poly.entity_id
_entity_poly.type
_entity_poly.pdbx_seq_one_letter_code
_entity_poly.pdbx_strand_id
1 'polypeptide(L)'
;MAAAAAGCAAVVVVILLAAASAVSAAGGGAAGDGFITWDDLSIPVAAPRVVPEGAMGGGVKARARHDLETIVVAQDGTGHSRTVQGAVDMVPAGNRRRVKILVRPGVYREKVTVPITKPFVSLIGMGTGRTVITWNARASDIDKSGHQVGTFYSASVAIEADYFCASHITFENSAPPAPPGAVGQQAVALRLSGDKTMLYRCRILGTQDTLFDNIGRHYLYNCDIQGSIDFIFGNARSLYQGCTLHAVATSYGAIAASQRSSPKEDSGFSFVGCKLTGSGTLYLGRAWGRFARVVYSTTTATSAASSCPRAGATGVTGQEQRRCCSGSTAARAQGRARGSGCLGPGRSPTRRRGRSSAGASSTASSGSGCRSIILRPFLGRSFVDGEQWHKL
;
A
#
# COMPACT_ATOMS: atom_id res chain seq x y z
N MET A 1 -34.90 -26.27 -52.21
CA MET A 1 -35.00 -26.06 -50.75
C MET A 1 -33.61 -26.34 -50.19
N ALA A 2 -32.90 -25.50 -49.44
CA ALA A 2 -33.00 -24.14 -48.90
C ALA A 2 -31.63 -23.97 -48.17
N ALA A 3 -31.01 -22.85 -47.89
CA ALA A 3 -31.09 -21.45 -48.27
C ALA A 3 -29.71 -20.86 -47.93
N ALA A 4 -29.34 -19.80 -48.63
CA ALA A 4 -28.12 -19.02 -48.42
C ALA A 4 -28.11 -18.29 -47.07
N ALA A 5 -26.92 -18.07 -46.50
CA ALA A 5 -26.67 -17.04 -45.50
C ALA A 5 -25.42 -16.24 -45.90
N ALA A 6 -25.63 -14.95 -46.11
CA ALA A 6 -24.72 -14.00 -46.72
C ALA A 6 -23.55 -13.63 -45.79
N GLY A 7 -22.35 -13.56 -46.37
CA GLY A 7 -21.19 -12.93 -45.77
C GLY A 7 -21.25 -11.42 -45.93
N CYS A 8 -21.21 -10.68 -44.82
CA CYS A 8 -21.10 -9.23 -44.81
C CYS A 8 -19.68 -8.87 -44.39
N ALA A 9 -18.88 -8.39 -45.34
CA ALA A 9 -17.53 -7.89 -45.10
C ALA A 9 -17.60 -6.44 -44.57
N ALA A 10 -17.27 -6.24 -43.30
CA ALA A 10 -17.12 -4.91 -42.72
C ALA A 10 -15.66 -4.44 -42.86
N VAL A 11 -15.46 -3.41 -43.68
CA VAL A 11 -14.20 -2.69 -43.86
C VAL A 11 -13.93 -1.85 -42.60
N VAL A 12 -12.88 -2.17 -41.84
CA VAL A 12 -12.43 -1.35 -40.71
C VAL A 12 -11.44 -0.31 -41.24
N VAL A 13 -11.90 0.94 -41.34
CA VAL A 13 -11.08 2.10 -41.66
C VAL A 13 -10.29 2.51 -40.41
N VAL A 14 -8.98 2.33 -40.43
CA VAL A 14 -8.06 2.81 -39.39
C VAL A 14 -7.80 4.30 -39.64
N ILE A 15 -8.43 5.17 -38.85
CA ILE A 15 -8.15 6.61 -38.85
C ILE A 15 -6.99 6.87 -37.89
N LEU A 16 -5.80 7.05 -38.43
CA LEU A 16 -4.63 7.60 -37.73
C LEU A 16 -4.78 9.12 -37.62
N LEU A 17 -5.25 9.60 -36.48
CA LEU A 17 -5.21 11.02 -36.13
C LEU A 17 -3.86 11.36 -35.49
N ALA A 18 -2.94 11.87 -36.31
CA ALA A 18 -1.75 12.57 -35.84
C ALA A 18 -2.16 13.98 -35.39
N ALA A 19 -2.23 14.19 -34.07
CA ALA A 19 -2.39 15.53 -33.50
C ALA A 19 -1.00 16.09 -33.14
N ALA A 20 -0.48 16.95 -34.01
CA ALA A 20 0.62 17.85 -33.69
C ALA A 20 0.06 19.02 -32.87
N SER A 21 0.64 19.26 -31.69
CA SER A 21 0.29 20.41 -30.85
C SER A 21 1.49 21.34 -30.74
N ALA A 22 1.32 22.54 -31.29
CA ALA A 22 2.25 23.66 -31.23
C ALA A 22 2.48 24.11 -29.77
N VAL A 23 3.75 24.40 -29.44
CA VAL A 23 4.14 25.04 -28.18
C VAL A 23 3.79 26.52 -28.28
N SER A 24 2.86 27.00 -27.44
CA SER A 24 2.65 28.42 -27.20
C SER A 24 3.09 28.75 -25.78
N ALA A 25 4.06 29.67 -25.66
CA ALA A 25 4.58 30.18 -24.41
C ALA A 25 3.69 31.32 -23.91
N ALA A 26 3.02 31.10 -22.77
CA ALA A 26 2.50 32.17 -21.92
C ALA A 26 2.49 31.65 -20.46
N GLY A 27 3.11 32.42 -19.57
CA GLY A 27 3.53 31.98 -18.24
C GLY A 27 2.41 31.64 -17.26
N GLY A 28 2.71 30.71 -16.36
CA GLY A 28 1.91 30.40 -15.18
C GLY A 28 2.31 29.07 -14.53
N GLY A 29 2.89 29.14 -13.33
CA GLY A 29 2.98 28.06 -12.31
C GLY A 29 3.45 26.69 -12.81
N ALA A 30 4.74 26.38 -12.56
CA ALA A 30 5.44 25.16 -12.95
C ALA A 30 4.59 23.89 -12.75
N ALA A 31 4.29 23.21 -13.85
CA ALA A 31 4.11 21.77 -13.84
C ALA A 31 5.47 21.15 -13.48
N GLY A 32 5.74 21.03 -12.18
CA GLY A 32 6.99 20.47 -11.68
C GLY A 32 7.11 19.02 -12.13
N ASP A 33 8.01 18.78 -13.09
CA ASP A 33 8.89 17.62 -13.35
C ASP A 33 8.47 16.16 -13.02
N GLY A 34 7.29 15.89 -12.46
CA GLY A 34 6.78 14.56 -12.13
C GLY A 34 7.37 13.95 -10.86
N PHE A 35 7.98 14.76 -9.98
CA PHE A 35 8.58 14.32 -8.72
C PHE A 35 7.71 14.70 -7.52
N ILE A 36 7.74 13.86 -6.49
CA ILE A 36 7.16 14.17 -5.17
C ILE A 36 8.27 14.71 -4.26
N THR A 37 7.98 15.81 -3.58
CA THR A 37 8.88 16.57 -2.70
C THR A 37 8.33 16.68 -1.28
N TRP A 38 9.14 17.19 -0.34
CA TRP A 38 8.67 17.48 1.02
C TRP A 38 7.61 18.58 1.09
N ASP A 39 7.60 19.49 0.12
CA ASP A 39 6.56 20.52 0.00
C ASP A 39 5.20 19.89 -0.31
N ASP A 40 5.14 18.81 -1.07
CA ASP A 40 3.88 18.09 -1.35
C ASP A 40 3.27 17.46 -0.09
N LEU A 41 4.08 17.22 0.95
CA LEU A 41 3.66 16.58 2.21
C LEU A 41 3.43 17.59 3.35
N SER A 42 3.59 18.88 3.09
CA SER A 42 3.50 19.94 4.11
C SER A 42 2.72 21.16 3.64
N ILE A 43 2.13 21.87 4.61
CA ILE A 43 1.51 23.18 4.36
C ILE A 43 2.58 24.26 4.63
N PRO A 44 2.78 25.23 3.72
CA PRO A 44 3.65 26.37 3.99
C PRO A 44 3.19 27.10 5.26
N VAL A 45 4.13 27.49 6.12
CA VAL A 45 3.84 28.19 7.39
C VAL A 45 3.07 29.51 7.16
N ALA A 46 3.12 30.06 5.95
CA ALA A 46 2.43 31.27 5.52
C ALA A 46 1.05 31.03 4.84
N ALA A 47 0.42 29.86 5.01
CA ALA A 47 -0.91 29.63 4.44
C ALA A 47 -1.93 30.68 4.97
N PRO A 48 -2.71 31.32 4.08
CA PRO A 48 -3.61 32.40 4.47
C PRO A 48 -4.61 31.89 5.50
N ARG A 49 -4.73 32.62 6.62
CA ARG A 49 -5.80 32.41 7.59
C ARG A 49 -7.12 32.54 6.84
N VAL A 50 -7.92 31.47 6.81
CA VAL A 50 -9.30 31.53 6.31
C VAL A 50 -10.04 32.56 7.18
N VAL A 51 -10.31 33.73 6.62
CA VAL A 51 -11.09 34.77 7.27
C VAL A 51 -12.55 34.34 7.18
N PRO A 52 -13.30 34.25 8.29
CA PRO A 52 -14.72 33.91 8.22
C PRO A 52 -15.45 34.94 7.37
N GLU A 53 -16.18 34.47 6.37
CA GLU A 53 -17.08 35.29 5.55
C GLU A 53 -18.26 35.73 6.43
N GLY A 54 -18.08 36.83 7.15
CA GLY A 54 -19.06 37.30 8.14
C GLY A 54 -18.88 38.74 8.63
N ALA A 55 -17.99 39.53 8.02
CA ALA A 55 -17.84 40.95 8.34
C ALA A 55 -17.46 41.73 7.08
N MET A 56 -18.46 42.07 6.27
CA MET A 56 -18.54 43.24 5.36
C MET A 56 -19.67 42.97 4.36
N GLY A 57 -20.74 43.75 4.46
CA GLY A 57 -21.79 43.76 3.45
C GLY A 57 -21.28 44.30 2.12
N GLY A 58 -21.74 43.71 1.02
CA GLY A 58 -21.48 44.17 -0.34
C GLY A 58 -21.15 43.03 -1.27
N GLY A 59 -22.04 42.76 -2.22
CA GLY A 59 -21.95 41.63 -3.14
C GLY A 59 -20.64 41.56 -3.91
N VAL A 60 -19.86 40.51 -3.65
CA VAL A 60 -18.76 40.08 -4.51
C VAL A 60 -19.21 38.78 -5.16
N LYS A 61 -19.41 38.84 -6.48
CA LYS A 61 -19.63 37.66 -7.33
C LYS A 61 -18.56 36.62 -7.01
N ALA A 62 -18.98 35.36 -6.85
CA ALA A 62 -18.12 34.19 -6.66
C ALA A 62 -16.96 34.21 -7.67
N ARG A 63 -15.82 34.80 -7.30
CA ARG A 63 -14.57 34.63 -8.03
C ARG A 63 -14.19 33.16 -7.86
N ALA A 64 -13.87 32.55 -8.99
CA ALA A 64 -13.61 31.13 -9.16
C ALA A 64 -12.82 30.54 -7.97
N ARG A 65 -13.43 29.55 -7.30
CA ARG A 65 -12.82 28.75 -6.22
C ARG A 65 -11.67 27.85 -6.71
N HIS A 66 -11.11 28.14 -7.89
CA HIS A 66 -10.19 27.31 -8.67
C HIS A 66 -8.71 27.56 -8.35
N ASP A 67 -8.39 28.55 -7.51
CA ASP A 67 -7.00 28.96 -7.22
C ASP A 67 -6.54 28.65 -5.78
N LEU A 68 -7.30 27.83 -5.04
CA LEU A 68 -6.88 27.42 -3.68
C LEU A 68 -5.79 26.35 -3.77
N GLU A 69 -4.53 26.76 -3.70
CA GLU A 69 -3.40 25.83 -3.51
C GLU A 69 -3.57 24.98 -2.22
N THR A 70 -4.31 25.51 -1.24
CA THR A 70 -4.66 24.81 0.00
C THR A 70 -6.16 24.90 0.32
N ILE A 71 -6.82 23.74 0.43
CA ILE A 71 -8.20 23.58 0.89
C ILE A 71 -8.19 23.15 2.36
N VAL A 72 -8.94 23.83 3.24
CA VAL A 72 -8.98 23.52 4.67
C VAL A 72 -10.25 22.77 4.99
N VAL A 73 -10.14 21.62 5.66
CA VAL A 73 -11.25 20.85 6.21
C VAL A 73 -11.34 21.09 7.71
N ALA A 74 -12.52 21.48 8.19
CA ALA A 74 -12.79 21.70 9.61
C ALA A 74 -14.27 21.41 9.94
N GLN A 75 -14.53 20.47 10.86
CA GLN A 75 -15.89 20.04 11.22
C GLN A 75 -16.73 21.18 11.84
N ASP A 76 -16.08 22.14 12.51
CA ASP A 76 -16.69 23.33 13.12
C ASP A 76 -17.13 24.40 12.11
N GLY A 77 -16.85 24.20 10.81
CA GLY A 77 -17.20 25.14 9.75
C GLY A 77 -16.20 26.30 9.57
N THR A 78 -15.08 26.30 10.29
CA THR A 78 -14.03 27.34 10.16
C THR A 78 -13.07 27.08 8.99
N GLY A 79 -13.36 26.09 8.14
CA GLY A 79 -12.61 25.73 6.94
C GLY A 79 -13.46 25.86 5.67
N HIS A 80 -12.88 25.55 4.51
CA HIS A 80 -13.58 25.56 3.23
C HIS A 80 -14.61 24.43 3.12
N SER A 81 -14.34 23.26 3.74
CA SER A 81 -15.25 22.11 3.81
C SER A 81 -15.39 21.59 5.23
N ARG A 82 -16.56 21.03 5.57
CA ARG A 82 -16.76 20.30 6.84
C ARG A 82 -16.35 18.82 6.76
N THR A 83 -16.29 18.28 5.55
CA THR A 83 -15.97 16.86 5.28
C THR A 83 -14.74 16.76 4.40
N VAL A 84 -14.04 15.62 4.49
CA VAL A 84 -12.87 15.34 3.66
C VAL A 84 -13.30 15.09 2.21
N GLN A 85 -14.36 14.32 1.98
CA GLN A 85 -14.89 14.11 0.63
C GLN A 85 -15.29 15.43 -0.02
N GLY A 86 -15.94 16.34 0.72
CA GLY A 86 -16.32 17.66 0.20
C GLY A 86 -15.12 18.51 -0.26
N ALA A 87 -13.95 18.38 0.40
CA ALA A 87 -12.74 19.03 -0.06
C ALA A 87 -12.11 18.36 -1.29
N VAL A 88 -12.17 17.02 -1.38
CA VAL A 88 -11.80 16.29 -2.59
C VAL A 88 -12.68 16.71 -3.77
N ASP A 89 -13.97 16.94 -3.53
CA ASP A 89 -14.95 17.35 -4.54
C ASP A 89 -14.65 18.72 -5.13
N MET A 90 -14.02 19.62 -4.36
CA MET A 90 -13.56 20.93 -4.82
C MET A 90 -12.35 20.88 -5.78
N VAL A 91 -11.58 19.79 -5.78
CA VAL A 91 -10.47 19.62 -6.73
C VAL A 91 -11.04 19.37 -8.13
N PRO A 92 -10.64 20.13 -9.17
CA PRO A 92 -11.18 19.96 -10.51
C PRO A 92 -10.78 18.61 -11.12
N ALA A 93 -11.64 18.03 -11.95
CA ALA A 93 -11.27 16.90 -12.79
C ALA A 93 -10.19 17.30 -13.80
N GLY A 94 -9.29 16.37 -14.13
CA GLY A 94 -8.13 16.65 -14.98
C GLY A 94 -7.10 17.55 -14.32
N ASN A 95 -7.06 17.61 -12.99
CA ASN A 95 -6.11 18.44 -12.25
C ASN A 95 -4.65 18.16 -12.70
N ARG A 96 -3.84 19.21 -12.86
CA ARG A 96 -2.45 19.09 -13.33
C ARG A 96 -1.43 19.69 -12.36
N ARG A 97 -1.90 20.22 -11.23
CA ARG A 97 -1.07 20.91 -10.22
C ARG A 97 -1.36 20.36 -8.84
N ARG A 98 -0.38 20.44 -7.95
CA ARG A 98 -0.55 20.02 -6.56
C ARG A 98 -1.67 20.81 -5.87
N VAL A 99 -2.71 20.12 -5.40
CA VAL A 99 -3.72 20.70 -4.50
C VAL A 99 -3.57 20.09 -3.12
N LYS A 100 -3.32 20.91 -2.11
CA LYS A 100 -3.14 20.47 -0.73
C LYS A 100 -4.45 20.58 0.03
N ILE A 101 -4.84 19.54 0.75
CA ILE A 101 -6.03 19.51 1.60
C ILE A 101 -5.54 19.36 3.05
N LEU A 102 -5.61 20.45 3.82
CA LEU A 102 -5.30 20.45 5.24
C LEU A 102 -6.52 19.99 6.03
N VAL A 103 -6.40 18.88 6.74
CA VAL A 103 -7.48 18.32 7.57
C VAL A 103 -7.21 18.63 9.04
N ARG A 104 -8.01 19.53 9.61
CA ARG A 104 -7.89 19.91 11.03
C ARG A 104 -8.19 18.71 11.95
N PRO A 105 -7.73 18.74 13.22
CA PRO A 105 -8.03 17.71 14.20
C PRO A 105 -9.53 17.40 14.30
N GLY A 106 -9.86 16.11 14.35
CA GLY A 106 -11.22 15.61 14.37
C GLY A 106 -11.28 14.13 13.96
N VAL A 107 -12.42 13.50 14.27
CA VAL A 107 -12.78 12.16 13.76
C VAL A 107 -13.82 12.36 12.66
N TYR A 108 -13.40 12.10 11.43
CA TYR A 108 -14.18 12.23 10.21
C TYR A 108 -14.77 10.87 9.87
N ARG A 109 -16.02 10.64 10.28
CA ARG A 109 -16.74 9.39 10.02
C ARG A 109 -17.42 9.45 8.65
N GLU A 110 -16.67 9.16 7.61
CA GLU A 110 -17.11 9.22 6.21
C GLU A 110 -16.30 8.25 5.34
N LYS A 111 -16.85 7.87 4.20
CA LYS A 111 -16.07 7.23 3.13
C LYS A 111 -15.49 8.30 2.22
N VAL A 112 -14.21 8.15 1.87
CA VAL A 112 -13.51 9.09 0.98
C VAL A 112 -13.01 8.35 -0.25
N THR A 113 -13.27 8.90 -1.43
CA THR A 113 -12.68 8.44 -2.69
C THR A 113 -11.99 9.61 -3.38
N VAL A 114 -10.69 9.46 -3.66
CA VAL A 114 -9.93 10.36 -4.52
C VAL A 114 -9.88 9.72 -5.91
N PRO A 115 -10.78 10.12 -6.84
CA PRO A 115 -10.96 9.43 -8.11
C PRO A 115 -9.76 9.61 -9.03
N ILE A 116 -9.56 8.68 -9.96
CA ILE A 116 -8.48 8.71 -10.96
C ILE A 116 -8.42 10.02 -11.75
N THR A 117 -9.54 10.72 -11.88
CA THR A 117 -9.67 12.00 -12.58
C THR A 117 -9.08 13.18 -11.81
N LYS A 118 -8.61 13.01 -10.57
CA LYS A 118 -8.09 14.09 -9.71
C LYS A 118 -6.67 13.78 -9.21
N PRO A 119 -5.67 13.68 -10.11
CA PRO A 119 -4.28 13.45 -9.69
C PRO A 119 -3.70 14.66 -8.96
N PHE A 120 -2.51 14.48 -8.36
CA PHE A 120 -1.79 15.53 -7.63
C PHE A 120 -2.51 16.09 -6.40
N VAL A 121 -3.26 15.26 -5.67
CA VAL A 121 -3.88 15.64 -4.38
C VAL A 121 -2.96 15.27 -3.21
N SER A 122 -2.84 16.16 -2.23
CA SER A 122 -2.19 15.90 -0.94
C SER A 122 -3.17 15.99 0.22
N LEU A 123 -3.35 14.94 1.02
CA LEU A 123 -4.09 14.99 2.28
C LEU A 123 -3.13 15.15 3.46
N ILE A 124 -3.18 16.30 4.14
CA ILE A 124 -2.24 16.64 5.22
C ILE A 124 -3.03 16.80 6.52
N GLY A 125 -2.79 15.93 7.49
CA GLY A 125 -3.35 16.03 8.84
C GLY A 125 -2.50 16.89 9.78
N MET A 126 -3.02 17.13 10.99
CA MET A 126 -2.31 17.87 12.05
C MET A 126 -1.81 16.94 13.18
N GLY A 127 -1.57 15.68 12.85
CA GLY A 127 -1.08 14.65 13.75
C GLY A 127 -1.96 13.40 13.71
N THR A 128 -1.33 12.23 13.69
CA THR A 128 -2.02 10.95 13.49
C THR A 128 -2.95 10.55 14.63
N GLY A 129 -2.70 11.00 15.87
CA GLY A 129 -3.64 10.82 16.98
C GLY A 129 -4.77 11.86 17.03
N ARG A 130 -4.75 12.84 16.12
CA ARG A 130 -5.62 14.03 16.17
C ARG A 130 -6.54 14.13 14.96
N THR A 131 -6.11 13.62 13.81
CA THR A 131 -6.88 13.65 12.55
C THR A 131 -7.10 12.22 12.06
N VAL A 132 -8.35 11.75 12.11
CA VAL A 132 -8.72 10.36 11.78
C VAL A 132 -9.85 10.37 10.76
N ILE A 133 -9.70 9.64 9.66
CA ILE A 133 -10.78 9.32 8.72
C ILE A 133 -11.18 7.86 8.96
N THR A 134 -12.44 7.62 9.30
CA THR A 134 -12.91 6.30 9.76
C THR A 134 -14.23 5.89 9.13
N TRP A 135 -14.34 4.61 8.82
CA TRP A 135 -15.59 3.93 8.45
C TRP A 135 -15.55 2.50 9.02
N ASN A 136 -16.56 1.67 8.78
CA ASN A 136 -16.64 0.32 9.35
C ASN A 136 -17.29 -0.71 8.42
N ALA A 137 -17.18 -0.52 7.11
CA ALA A 137 -17.75 -1.46 6.15
C ALA A 137 -16.94 -2.76 6.10
N ARG A 138 -17.65 -3.87 6.01
CA ARG A 138 -17.10 -5.22 5.76
C ARG A 138 -17.50 -5.70 4.38
N ALA A 139 -16.75 -6.67 3.86
CA ALA A 139 -17.04 -7.27 2.56
C ALA A 139 -18.44 -7.93 2.50
N SER A 140 -18.92 -8.48 3.61
CA SER A 140 -20.25 -9.10 3.71
C SER A 140 -21.40 -8.12 3.87
N ASP A 141 -21.14 -6.84 4.16
CA ASP A 141 -22.21 -5.86 4.33
C ASP A 141 -22.95 -5.67 3.00
N ILE A 142 -24.24 -5.34 3.08
CA ILE A 142 -25.12 -5.18 1.92
C ILE A 142 -25.23 -3.70 1.58
N ASP A 143 -24.96 -3.36 0.31
CA ASP A 143 -25.11 -2.01 -0.19
C ASP A 143 -26.58 -1.66 -0.51
N LYS A 144 -26.82 -0.41 -0.93
CA LYS A 144 -28.17 0.07 -1.26
C LYS A 144 -28.82 -0.65 -2.44
N SER A 145 -28.04 -1.35 -3.27
CA SER A 145 -28.51 -2.12 -4.41
C SER A 145 -28.81 -3.59 -4.05
N GLY A 146 -28.61 -3.99 -2.79
CA GLY A 146 -28.85 -5.35 -2.32
C GLY A 146 -27.69 -6.31 -2.55
N HIS A 147 -26.52 -5.82 -3.01
CA HIS A 147 -25.34 -6.63 -3.26
C HIS A 147 -24.35 -6.56 -2.11
N GLN A 148 -23.55 -7.60 -1.93
CA GLN A 148 -22.41 -7.56 -1.02
C GLN A 148 -21.40 -6.52 -1.50
N VAL A 149 -20.95 -5.68 -0.58
CA VAL A 149 -19.94 -4.63 -0.83
C VAL A 149 -18.64 -5.26 -1.35
N GLY A 150 -18.25 -6.42 -0.84
CA GLY A 150 -16.98 -7.07 -1.17
C GLY A 150 -15.76 -6.34 -0.61
N THR A 151 -14.59 -6.98 -0.66
CA THR A 151 -13.35 -6.40 -0.10
C THR A 151 -12.95 -5.09 -0.78
N PHE A 152 -13.16 -4.98 -2.09
CA PHE A 152 -12.75 -3.79 -2.84
C PHE A 152 -13.47 -2.53 -2.40
N TYR A 153 -14.80 -2.61 -2.21
CA TYR A 153 -15.61 -1.45 -1.81
C TYR A 153 -15.75 -1.31 -0.30
N SER A 154 -15.17 -2.20 0.52
CA SER A 154 -15.18 -2.04 1.99
C SER A 154 -14.23 -0.95 2.50
N ALA A 155 -13.35 -0.45 1.62
CA ALA A 155 -12.40 0.62 1.92
C ALA A 155 -13.05 1.86 2.54
N SER A 156 -12.56 2.29 3.72
CA SER A 156 -12.91 3.60 4.31
C SER A 156 -12.42 4.73 3.41
N VAL A 157 -11.16 4.63 2.95
CA VAL A 157 -10.57 5.57 1.99
C VAL A 157 -10.04 4.83 0.77
N ALA A 158 -10.44 5.27 -0.41
CA ALA A 158 -10.00 4.75 -1.70
C ALA A 158 -9.25 5.82 -2.49
N ILE A 159 -7.99 5.54 -2.82
CA ILE A 159 -7.13 6.42 -3.60
C ILE A 159 -6.91 5.80 -4.98
N GLU A 160 -7.52 6.39 -6.00
CA GLU A 160 -7.42 5.96 -7.40
C GLU A 160 -6.60 6.94 -8.24
N ALA A 161 -6.34 8.14 -7.69
CA ALA A 161 -5.58 9.20 -8.32
C ALA A 161 -4.07 8.97 -8.29
N ASP A 162 -3.40 9.27 -9.39
CA ASP A 162 -1.95 9.26 -9.48
C ASP A 162 -1.33 10.43 -8.70
N TYR A 163 -0.06 10.26 -8.29
CA TYR A 163 0.72 11.27 -7.57
C TYR A 163 0.11 11.69 -6.23
N PHE A 164 -0.72 10.84 -5.62
CA PHE A 164 -1.33 11.12 -4.33
C PHE A 164 -0.28 11.18 -3.22
N CYS A 165 -0.45 12.12 -2.30
CA CYS A 165 0.39 12.23 -1.11
C CYS A 165 -0.49 12.29 0.14
N ALA A 166 -0.01 11.72 1.25
CA ALA A 166 -0.59 12.01 2.54
C ALA A 166 0.45 12.08 3.66
N SER A 167 0.20 12.94 4.64
CA SER A 167 1.05 13.00 5.83
C SER A 167 0.26 13.26 7.11
N HIS A 168 0.77 12.73 8.23
CA HIS A 168 0.27 13.01 9.59
C HIS A 168 -1.24 12.78 9.78
N ILE A 169 -1.81 11.81 9.09
CA ILE A 169 -3.24 11.46 9.12
C ILE A 169 -3.43 9.95 9.38
N THR A 170 -4.56 9.60 9.98
CA THR A 170 -4.95 8.21 10.23
C THR A 170 -6.10 7.81 9.32
N PHE A 171 -5.94 6.66 8.66
CA PHE A 171 -6.98 5.97 7.90
C PHE A 171 -7.41 4.74 8.69
N GLU A 172 -8.69 4.60 9.00
CA GLU A 172 -9.20 3.55 9.87
C GLU A 172 -10.40 2.82 9.26
N ASN A 173 -10.43 1.50 9.39
CA ASN A 173 -11.66 0.73 9.35
C ASN A 173 -11.94 0.15 10.74
N SER A 174 -12.98 0.65 11.39
CA SER A 174 -13.36 0.32 12.76
C SER A 174 -14.34 -0.87 12.82
N ALA A 175 -14.41 -1.71 11.79
CA ALA A 175 -15.18 -2.94 11.84
C ALA A 175 -14.68 -3.85 12.98
N PRO A 176 -15.58 -4.52 13.73
CA PRO A 176 -15.18 -5.41 14.81
C PRO A 176 -14.24 -6.53 14.30
N PRO A 177 -13.19 -6.88 15.08
CA PRO A 177 -12.35 -8.03 14.74
C PRO A 177 -13.19 -9.31 14.63
N ALA A 178 -12.96 -10.07 13.56
CA ALA A 178 -13.57 -11.37 13.37
C ALA A 178 -12.61 -12.52 13.73
N PRO A 179 -13.12 -13.70 14.12
CA PRO A 179 -12.31 -14.90 14.25
C PRO A 179 -11.58 -15.24 12.94
N PRO A 180 -10.33 -15.73 13.00
CA PRO A 180 -9.62 -16.16 11.80
C PRO A 180 -10.38 -17.21 10.99
N GLY A 181 -10.50 -16.99 9.69
CA GLY A 181 -11.24 -17.86 8.77
C GLY A 181 -12.73 -17.50 8.61
N ALA A 182 -13.23 -16.48 9.31
CA ALA A 182 -14.59 -15.99 9.11
C ALA A 182 -14.79 -15.48 7.66
N VAL A 183 -15.91 -15.86 7.06
CA VAL A 183 -16.24 -15.50 5.68
C VAL A 183 -16.80 -14.09 5.61
N GLY A 184 -16.30 -13.28 4.67
CA GLY A 184 -16.84 -11.95 4.37
C GLY A 184 -16.50 -10.86 5.39
N GLN A 185 -15.61 -11.12 6.36
CA GLN A 185 -15.25 -10.16 7.42
C GLN A 185 -14.07 -9.24 7.06
N GLN A 186 -13.61 -9.27 5.81
CA GLN A 186 -12.57 -8.37 5.30
C GLN A 186 -13.03 -6.90 5.41
N ALA A 187 -12.16 -6.02 5.91
CA ALA A 187 -12.51 -4.64 6.23
C ALA A 187 -11.34 -3.69 5.94
N VAL A 188 -11.35 -3.10 4.75
CA VAL A 188 -10.24 -2.26 4.26
C VAL A 188 -10.30 -0.86 4.87
N ALA A 189 -9.19 -0.40 5.42
CA ALA A 189 -9.03 0.97 5.91
C ALA A 189 -8.59 1.92 4.77
N LEU A 190 -7.59 1.50 4.01
CA LEU A 190 -7.03 2.26 2.90
C LEU A 190 -6.84 1.35 1.69
N ARG A 191 -7.37 1.76 0.54
CA ARG A 191 -7.10 1.14 -0.76
C ARG A 191 -6.28 2.10 -1.62
N LEU A 192 -5.17 1.62 -2.16
CA LEU A 192 -4.30 2.37 -3.06
C LEU A 192 -4.33 1.74 -4.45
N SER A 193 -4.73 2.50 -5.47
CA SER A 193 -4.83 2.04 -6.87
C SER A 193 -4.28 3.06 -7.87
N GLY A 194 -3.98 4.29 -7.43
CA GLY A 194 -3.25 5.26 -8.23
C GLY A 194 -1.74 5.00 -8.19
N ASP A 195 -1.05 5.34 -9.27
CA ASP A 195 0.39 5.22 -9.35
C ASP A 195 1.09 6.40 -8.66
N LYS A 196 2.32 6.17 -8.21
CA LYS A 196 3.13 7.14 -7.49
C LYS A 196 2.50 7.73 -6.22
N THR A 197 2.01 6.89 -5.33
CA THR A 197 1.51 7.32 -4.02
C THR A 197 2.63 7.43 -2.97
N MET A 198 2.69 8.53 -2.22
CA MET A 198 3.59 8.71 -1.07
C MET A 198 2.82 8.90 0.24
N LEU A 199 3.09 8.07 1.25
CA LEU A 199 2.55 8.22 2.60
C LEU A 199 3.69 8.47 3.59
N TYR A 200 3.60 9.54 4.37
CA TYR A 200 4.61 9.91 5.37
C TYR A 200 4.01 10.10 6.75
N ARG A 201 4.48 9.31 7.74
CA ARG A 201 3.94 9.39 9.12
C ARG A 201 2.42 9.29 9.15
N CYS A 202 1.86 8.38 8.37
CA CYS A 202 0.44 8.04 8.42
C CYS A 202 0.21 6.83 9.33
N ARG A 203 -1.00 6.68 9.84
CA ARG A 203 -1.44 5.42 10.46
C ARG A 203 -2.52 4.77 9.60
N ILE A 204 -2.43 3.46 9.41
CA ILE A 204 -3.45 2.68 8.72
C ILE A 204 -3.91 1.59 9.67
N LEU A 205 -5.13 1.71 10.17
CA LEU A 205 -5.65 0.93 11.29
C LEU A 205 -6.82 0.06 10.85
N GLY A 206 -6.73 -1.24 11.11
CA GLY A 206 -7.82 -2.17 10.85
C GLY A 206 -7.55 -3.53 11.49
N THR A 207 -8.19 -4.55 10.96
CA THR A 207 -8.01 -5.95 11.36
C THR A 207 -7.63 -6.80 10.15
N GLN A 208 -8.58 -7.56 9.58
CA GLN A 208 -8.36 -8.33 8.36
C GLN A 208 -8.41 -7.41 7.13
N ASP A 209 -7.44 -7.56 6.22
CA ASP A 209 -7.36 -6.84 4.95
C ASP A 209 -7.27 -5.31 5.13
N THR A 210 -6.41 -4.85 6.05
CA THR A 210 -6.35 -3.42 6.45
C THR A 210 -5.90 -2.47 5.33
N LEU A 211 -4.76 -2.74 4.70
CA LEU A 211 -4.19 -1.95 3.59
C LEU A 211 -4.30 -2.76 2.31
N PHE A 212 -5.22 -2.36 1.44
CA PHE A 212 -5.34 -2.91 0.09
C PHE A 212 -4.40 -2.15 -0.85
N ASP A 213 -3.15 -2.60 -0.87
CA ASP A 213 -2.08 -2.13 -1.73
C ASP A 213 -2.23 -2.71 -3.16
N ASN A 214 -3.30 -2.29 -3.83
CA ASN A 214 -3.89 -2.98 -4.98
C ASN A 214 -2.96 -2.97 -6.20
N ILE A 215 -2.64 -1.79 -6.74
CA ILE A 215 -1.82 -1.63 -7.95
C ILE A 215 -1.07 -0.29 -7.93
N GLY A 216 0.00 -0.18 -8.74
CA GLY A 216 0.82 1.02 -8.87
C GLY A 216 2.13 0.93 -8.09
N ARG A 217 2.85 2.06 -8.02
CA ARG A 217 4.08 2.21 -7.24
C ARG A 217 3.85 3.08 -6.03
N HIS A 218 4.09 2.56 -4.83
CA HIS A 218 3.85 3.32 -3.61
C HIS A 218 5.06 3.33 -2.68
N TYR A 219 5.22 4.44 -1.97
CA TYR A 219 6.25 4.60 -0.95
C TYR A 219 5.59 4.98 0.37
N LEU A 220 5.76 4.12 1.37
CA LEU A 220 5.28 4.34 2.73
C LEU A 220 6.49 4.53 3.63
N TYR A 221 6.65 5.73 4.18
CA TYR A 221 7.80 6.11 4.98
C TYR A 221 7.39 6.50 6.39
N ASN A 222 7.96 5.80 7.38
CA ASN A 222 7.70 6.00 8.81
C ASN A 222 6.21 5.93 9.17
N CYS A 223 5.47 5.00 8.55
CA CYS A 223 4.05 4.76 8.83
C CYS A 223 3.85 3.71 9.94
N ASP A 224 2.68 3.73 10.56
CA ASP A 224 2.21 2.70 11.49
C ASP A 224 1.05 1.94 10.84
N ILE A 225 1.19 0.63 10.68
CA ILE A 225 0.21 -0.21 10.00
C ILE A 225 -0.22 -1.30 10.96
N GLN A 226 -1.51 -1.32 11.30
CA GLN A 226 -2.07 -2.27 12.25
C GLN A 226 -3.04 -3.23 11.58
N GLY A 227 -2.91 -4.54 11.85
CA GLY A 227 -3.95 -5.49 11.49
C GLY A 227 -3.67 -6.92 11.94
N SER A 228 -4.45 -7.88 11.43
CA SER A 228 -4.39 -9.29 11.85
C SER A 228 -4.02 -10.23 10.70
N ILE A 229 -4.97 -10.48 9.79
CA ILE A 229 -4.82 -11.39 8.64
C ILE A 229 -4.68 -10.54 7.39
N ASP A 230 -3.64 -10.81 6.61
CA ASP A 230 -3.36 -10.16 5.32
C ASP A 230 -3.47 -8.64 5.37
N PHE A 231 -2.99 -8.06 6.47
CA PHE A 231 -3.27 -6.66 6.70
C PHE A 231 -2.53 -5.72 5.74
N ILE A 232 -1.61 -6.26 4.93
CA ILE A 232 -1.08 -5.63 3.71
C ILE A 232 -1.23 -6.63 2.55
N PHE A 233 -2.05 -6.31 1.55
CA PHE A 233 -2.34 -7.24 0.46
C PHE A 233 -2.59 -6.54 -0.88
N GLY A 234 -2.40 -7.24 -1.99
CA GLY A 234 -2.58 -6.69 -3.35
C GLY A 234 -1.41 -6.99 -4.28
N ASN A 235 -1.32 -6.24 -5.38
CA ASN A 235 -0.34 -6.44 -6.46
C ASN A 235 0.48 -5.19 -6.80
N ALA A 236 0.59 -4.22 -5.89
CA ALA A 236 1.44 -3.06 -6.11
C ALA A 236 2.94 -3.38 -6.03
N ARG A 237 3.76 -2.45 -6.51
CA ARG A 237 5.22 -2.40 -6.33
C ARG A 237 5.51 -1.37 -5.24
N SER A 238 5.66 -1.82 -4.01
CA SER A 238 5.64 -0.92 -2.85
C SER A 238 6.83 -1.07 -1.92
N LEU A 239 7.36 0.08 -1.49
CA LEU A 239 8.42 0.18 -0.50
C LEU A 239 7.86 0.68 0.83
N TYR A 240 8.03 -0.11 1.87
CA TYR A 240 7.70 0.21 3.26
C TYR A 240 9.00 0.43 4.00
N GLN A 241 9.33 1.68 4.35
CA GLN A 241 10.60 2.02 4.96
C GLN A 241 10.41 2.64 6.34
N GLY A 242 11.10 2.10 7.35
CA GLY A 242 11.02 2.64 8.72
C GLY A 242 9.65 2.50 9.37
N CYS A 243 8.76 1.67 8.81
CA CYS A 243 7.40 1.51 9.31
C CYS A 243 7.32 0.62 10.55
N THR A 244 6.32 0.87 11.40
CA THR A 244 5.91 -0.07 12.44
C THR A 244 4.75 -0.90 11.92
N LEU A 245 4.89 -2.23 11.92
CA LEU A 245 3.84 -3.18 11.58
C LEU A 245 3.34 -3.79 12.90
N HIS A 246 2.14 -3.39 13.33
CA HIS A 246 1.55 -3.76 14.61
C HIS A 246 0.47 -4.83 14.43
N ALA A 247 0.76 -6.03 14.87
CA ALA A 247 -0.18 -7.12 14.77
C ALA A 247 -1.18 -7.16 15.95
N VAL A 248 -2.46 -7.26 15.61
CA VAL A 248 -3.55 -7.44 16.58
C VAL A 248 -4.25 -8.79 16.37
N ALA A 249 -3.47 -9.81 16.01
CA ALA A 249 -4.00 -11.16 15.83
C ALA A 249 -4.33 -11.81 17.18
N THR A 250 -5.52 -12.41 17.26
CA THR A 250 -5.99 -13.13 18.46
C THR A 250 -5.43 -14.55 18.55
N SER A 251 -5.17 -15.21 17.43
CA SER A 251 -4.52 -16.53 17.38
C SER A 251 -3.39 -16.57 16.36
N TYR A 252 -3.71 -16.40 15.07
CA TYR A 252 -2.74 -16.29 14.00
C TYR A 252 -3.08 -15.15 13.02
N GLY A 253 -2.06 -14.70 12.29
CA GLY A 253 -2.17 -13.63 11.32
C GLY A 253 -1.06 -13.70 10.28
N ALA A 254 -1.17 -12.86 9.25
CA ALA A 254 -0.17 -12.74 8.21
C ALA A 254 0.02 -11.27 7.88
N ILE A 255 1.28 -10.83 7.81
CA ILE A 255 1.60 -9.43 7.53
C ILE A 255 1.26 -9.08 6.09
N ALA A 256 1.74 -9.90 5.15
CA ALA A 256 1.67 -9.60 3.73
C ALA A 256 1.00 -10.72 2.92
N ALA A 257 0.22 -10.34 1.92
CA ALA A 257 -0.32 -11.26 0.91
C ALA A 257 -0.22 -10.66 -0.50
N SER A 258 0.89 -10.96 -1.18
CA SER A 258 1.12 -10.49 -2.55
C SER A 258 0.33 -11.33 -3.56
N GLN A 259 -0.39 -10.66 -4.45
CA GLN A 259 -1.19 -11.25 -5.53
C GLN A 259 -0.40 -11.44 -6.83
N ARG A 260 0.91 -11.20 -6.83
CA ARG A 260 1.74 -11.30 -8.03
C ARG A 260 1.54 -12.64 -8.75
N SER A 261 1.10 -12.58 -10.00
CA SER A 261 0.54 -13.72 -10.72
C SER A 261 1.45 -14.28 -11.82
N SER A 262 2.48 -13.52 -12.19
CA SER A 262 3.43 -13.85 -13.26
C SER A 262 4.85 -13.42 -12.90
N PRO A 263 5.90 -14.14 -13.37
CA PRO A 263 7.28 -13.72 -13.17
C PRO A 263 7.64 -12.45 -13.95
N LYS A 264 6.83 -12.07 -14.96
CA LYS A 264 7.00 -10.85 -15.76
C LYS A 264 6.51 -9.59 -15.04
N GLU A 265 5.63 -9.74 -14.04
CA GLU A 265 5.19 -8.61 -13.23
C GLU A 265 6.33 -8.13 -12.34
N ASP A 266 6.53 -6.81 -12.26
CA ASP A 266 7.50 -6.21 -11.36
C ASP A 266 6.88 -5.74 -10.02
N SER A 267 5.71 -6.26 -9.68
CA SER A 267 5.04 -6.03 -8.40
C SER A 267 5.72 -6.75 -7.22
N GLY A 268 5.36 -6.36 -6.00
CA GLY A 268 5.85 -6.97 -4.77
C GLY A 268 6.06 -5.95 -3.67
N PHE A 269 6.18 -6.46 -2.45
CA PHE A 269 6.33 -5.63 -1.25
C PHE A 269 7.74 -5.75 -0.70
N SER A 270 8.38 -4.61 -0.44
CA SER A 270 9.68 -4.55 0.21
C SER A 270 9.59 -3.79 1.53
N PHE A 271 9.97 -4.43 2.63
CA PHE A 271 9.97 -3.89 3.99
C PHE A 271 11.42 -3.67 4.44
N VAL A 272 11.82 -2.41 4.62
CA VAL A 272 13.20 -2.02 4.91
C VAL A 272 13.28 -1.23 6.21
N GLY A 273 14.00 -1.76 7.19
CA GLY A 273 14.18 -1.06 8.48
C GLY A 273 12.90 -0.96 9.30
N CYS A 274 11.94 -1.87 9.09
CA CYS A 274 10.67 -1.86 9.79
C CYS A 274 10.78 -2.47 11.20
N LYS A 275 9.76 -2.24 12.03
CA LYS A 275 9.60 -2.86 13.34
C LYS A 275 8.31 -3.67 13.38
N LEU A 276 8.42 -4.97 13.66
CA LEU A 276 7.29 -5.86 13.89
C LEU A 276 6.97 -5.88 15.39
N THR A 277 5.72 -5.56 15.73
CA THR A 277 5.23 -5.55 17.10
C THR A 277 3.86 -6.20 17.17
N GLY A 278 3.32 -6.41 18.38
CA GLY A 278 1.96 -6.89 18.57
C GLY A 278 1.87 -8.29 19.14
N SER A 279 0.73 -8.94 18.94
CA SER A 279 0.37 -10.23 19.52
C SER A 279 -0.05 -11.26 18.47
N GLY A 280 -0.14 -12.52 18.91
CA GLY A 280 -0.54 -13.66 18.08
C GLY A 280 0.62 -14.26 17.30
N THR A 281 0.37 -15.42 16.67
CA THR A 281 1.35 -16.07 15.80
C THR A 281 1.33 -15.42 14.43
N LEU A 282 2.45 -14.83 14.01
CA LEU A 282 2.49 -14.02 12.79
C LEU A 282 3.37 -14.65 11.74
N TYR A 283 2.76 -14.94 10.60
CA TYR A 283 3.48 -15.23 9.38
C TYR A 283 3.93 -13.93 8.74
N LEU A 284 5.18 -13.89 8.27
CA LEU A 284 5.69 -12.75 7.49
C LEU A 284 4.88 -12.53 6.21
N GLY A 285 4.25 -13.59 5.68
CA GLY A 285 3.24 -13.44 4.65
C GLY A 285 2.72 -14.77 4.16
N ARG A 286 1.69 -14.73 3.33
CA ARG A 286 1.17 -15.86 2.57
C ARG A 286 1.13 -15.55 1.08
N ALA A 287 1.29 -16.59 0.26
CA ALA A 287 1.21 -16.45 -1.19
C ALA A 287 -0.27 -16.40 -1.62
N TRP A 288 -0.76 -15.22 -1.97
CA TRP A 288 -2.08 -15.07 -2.60
C TRP A 288 -1.99 -15.31 -4.11
N GLY A 289 -0.96 -14.76 -4.76
CA GLY A 289 -0.61 -15.04 -6.15
C GLY A 289 0.46 -16.13 -6.29
N ARG A 290 0.47 -16.81 -7.45
CA ARG A 290 1.42 -17.91 -7.75
C ARG A 290 2.89 -17.47 -7.74
N PHE A 291 3.17 -16.19 -7.97
CA PHE A 291 4.51 -15.61 -8.00
C PHE A 291 4.69 -14.51 -6.93
N ALA A 292 3.94 -14.63 -5.83
CA ALA A 292 3.96 -13.72 -4.69
C ALA A 292 5.39 -13.32 -4.31
N ARG A 293 5.63 -12.02 -4.17
CA ARG A 293 6.96 -11.46 -3.85
C ARG A 293 6.86 -10.53 -2.65
N VAL A 294 7.49 -10.95 -1.56
CA VAL A 294 7.59 -10.18 -0.31
C VAL A 294 9.03 -10.27 0.19
N VAL A 295 9.65 -9.12 0.48
CA VAL A 295 11.04 -9.00 0.92
C VAL A 295 11.08 -8.24 2.24
N TYR A 296 11.80 -8.78 3.23
CA TYR A 296 12.10 -8.10 4.49
C TYR A 296 13.61 -7.91 4.62
N SER A 297 14.03 -6.68 4.92
CA SER A 297 15.42 -6.33 5.16
C SER A 297 15.53 -5.43 6.38
N THR A 298 16.59 -5.65 7.18
CA THR A 298 16.92 -4.86 8.39
C THR A 298 15.71 -4.63 9.31
N THR A 299 14.75 -5.54 9.31
CA THR A 299 13.49 -5.45 10.06
C THR A 299 13.64 -6.18 11.38
N THR A 300 13.25 -5.54 12.48
CA THR A 300 13.33 -6.13 13.83
C THR A 300 11.95 -6.61 14.29
N ALA A 301 11.91 -7.62 15.17
CA ALA A 301 10.66 -8.13 15.73
C ALA A 301 10.74 -8.20 17.26
N THR A 302 9.67 -7.82 17.95
CA THR A 302 9.55 -8.06 19.40
C THR A 302 9.24 -9.53 19.68
N SER A 303 9.61 -10.03 20.87
CA SER A 303 9.47 -11.45 21.24
C SER A 303 8.08 -12.04 20.99
N ALA A 304 7.02 -11.28 21.25
CA ALA A 304 5.63 -11.68 20.98
C ALA A 304 5.27 -11.88 19.50
N ALA A 305 5.97 -11.21 18.58
CA ALA A 305 5.76 -11.32 17.13
C ALA A 305 6.65 -12.40 16.47
N SER A 306 7.54 -13.04 17.24
CA SER A 306 8.62 -13.89 16.73
C SER A 306 8.35 -15.40 16.77
N SER A 307 7.11 -15.83 17.03
CA SER A 307 6.71 -17.22 16.78
C SER A 307 6.55 -17.45 15.28
N CYS A 308 7.68 -17.53 14.55
CA CYS A 308 7.71 -18.04 13.20
C CYS A 308 7.77 -19.58 13.30
N PRO A 309 6.68 -20.33 13.06
CA PRO A 309 6.80 -21.77 12.97
C PRO A 309 7.71 -22.06 11.79
N ARG A 310 8.70 -22.93 12.01
CA ARG A 310 9.62 -23.43 10.99
C ARG A 310 8.80 -23.76 9.73
N ALA A 311 9.07 -23.06 8.62
CA ALA A 311 8.28 -23.10 7.38
C ALA A 311 7.83 -24.53 7.01
N GLY A 312 6.62 -24.88 7.46
CA GLY A 312 5.85 -26.03 7.03
C GLY A 312 4.67 -25.47 6.28
N ALA A 313 4.90 -25.03 5.05
CA ALA A 313 3.83 -24.65 4.14
C ALA A 313 3.01 -25.91 3.86
N THR A 314 1.80 -25.99 4.42
CA THR A 314 0.81 -26.98 4.00
C THR A 314 0.27 -26.54 2.64
N GLY A 315 0.64 -27.31 1.61
CA GLY A 315 -0.07 -27.36 0.33
C GLY A 315 0.13 -26.19 -0.64
N VAL A 316 1.32 -26.04 -1.22
CA VAL A 316 1.48 -25.37 -2.52
C VAL A 316 2.46 -26.15 -3.39
N THR A 317 1.95 -26.83 -4.41
CA THR A 317 2.72 -27.44 -5.48
C THR A 317 3.18 -26.35 -6.45
N GLY A 318 4.45 -25.96 -6.35
CA GLY A 318 5.08 -25.02 -7.27
C GLY A 318 6.53 -24.79 -6.89
N GLN A 319 7.45 -25.15 -7.79
CA GLN A 319 8.89 -25.17 -7.58
C GLN A 319 9.47 -23.86 -7.01
N GLU A 320 10.36 -24.04 -6.03
CA GLU A 320 11.48 -23.15 -5.70
C GLU A 320 11.23 -21.96 -4.74
N GLN A 321 10.80 -22.25 -3.50
CA GLN A 321 11.08 -21.38 -2.35
C GLN A 321 12.56 -21.50 -1.96
N ARG A 322 13.44 -20.67 -2.55
CA ARG A 322 14.77 -20.43 -1.98
C ARG A 322 14.67 -19.40 -0.86
N ARG A 323 15.30 -19.76 0.27
CA ARG A 323 15.43 -19.01 1.52
C ARG A 323 15.64 -17.50 1.32
N CYS A 324 14.74 -16.70 1.87
CA CYS A 324 14.99 -15.30 2.23
C CYS A 324 14.88 -15.12 3.76
N CYS A 325 15.88 -15.64 4.47
CA CYS A 325 16.24 -15.16 5.81
C CYS A 325 17.75 -14.92 5.84
N SER A 326 18.15 -13.66 5.74
CA SER A 326 19.45 -13.15 6.20
C SER A 326 19.33 -11.62 6.24
N GLY A 327 19.57 -10.88 7.30
CA GLY A 327 20.10 -11.09 8.64
C GLY A 327 20.41 -9.66 9.09
N SER A 328 19.80 -9.13 10.15
CA SER A 328 20.45 -9.03 11.44
C SER A 328 19.44 -8.75 12.56
N THR A 329 19.12 -9.76 13.35
CA THR A 329 18.85 -9.56 14.77
C THR A 329 19.53 -10.69 15.52
N ALA A 330 20.50 -10.33 16.34
CA ALA A 330 21.12 -11.22 17.30
C ALA A 330 20.05 -11.65 18.33
N ALA A 331 19.57 -12.89 18.22
CA ALA A 331 18.94 -13.58 19.33
C ALA A 331 19.91 -14.65 19.81
N ARG A 332 20.72 -14.30 20.80
CA ARG A 332 21.57 -15.23 21.55
C ARG A 332 20.65 -15.98 22.53
N ALA A 333 20.07 -17.09 22.10
CA ALA A 333 19.49 -18.05 23.02
C ALA A 333 20.59 -19.05 23.43
N GLN A 334 21.21 -18.83 24.59
CA GLN A 334 21.97 -19.87 25.26
C GLN A 334 20.99 -20.96 25.70
N GLY A 335 21.08 -22.12 25.07
CA GLY A 335 20.30 -23.31 25.40
C GLY A 335 21.19 -24.53 25.32
N ARG A 336 21.95 -24.77 26.39
CA ARG A 336 22.70 -25.99 26.63
C ARG A 336 21.71 -27.11 26.86
N ALA A 337 21.48 -27.97 25.85
CA ALA A 337 20.78 -29.24 26.05
C ALA A 337 21.80 -30.37 25.90
N ARG A 338 22.12 -30.97 27.05
CA ARG A 338 22.94 -32.17 27.20
C ARG A 338 22.27 -33.34 26.47
N GLY A 339 23.09 -34.16 25.84
CA GLY A 339 22.67 -35.49 25.39
C GLY A 339 22.37 -36.40 26.57
N SER A 340 21.18 -37.00 26.53
CA SER A 340 20.83 -38.29 27.12
C SER A 340 19.69 -38.78 26.22
N GLY A 341 19.86 -39.75 25.34
CA GLY A 341 20.31 -41.10 25.65
C GLY A 341 19.06 -41.98 25.64
N CYS A 342 18.71 -42.53 24.47
CA CYS A 342 17.87 -43.72 24.33
C CYS A 342 18.33 -44.45 23.05
N LEU A 343 18.97 -45.60 23.25
CA LEU A 343 19.32 -46.60 22.24
C LEU A 343 18.13 -47.54 22.00
N GLY A 344 17.96 -48.00 20.75
CA GLY A 344 17.11 -49.15 20.39
C GLY A 344 16.88 -49.24 18.87
N PRO A 345 16.91 -50.43 18.24
CA PRO A 345 17.64 -50.62 16.97
C PRO A 345 16.75 -50.85 15.74
N GLY A 346 17.25 -50.55 14.53
CA GLY A 346 16.75 -51.19 13.32
C GLY A 346 16.81 -50.39 12.00
N ARG A 347 17.73 -50.84 11.12
CA ARG A 347 17.75 -50.77 9.65
C ARG A 347 18.38 -49.55 8.92
N SER A 348 19.26 -49.96 8.01
CA SER A 348 20.21 -49.29 7.13
C SER A 348 19.58 -48.53 5.94
N PRO A 349 20.35 -47.71 5.19
CA PRO A 349 19.83 -46.80 4.18
C PRO A 349 19.81 -47.43 2.77
N THR A 350 18.70 -47.29 2.05
CA THR A 350 18.66 -47.54 0.60
C THR A 350 18.61 -46.22 -0.19
N ARG A 351 19.80 -45.89 -0.67
CA ARG A 351 20.14 -45.07 -1.83
C ARG A 351 19.16 -45.23 -3.00
N ARG A 352 18.64 -44.11 -3.53
CA ARG A 352 18.26 -44.00 -4.95
C ARG A 352 18.90 -42.77 -5.58
N ARG A 353 19.72 -43.04 -6.60
CA ARG A 353 20.36 -42.11 -7.53
C ARG A 353 19.42 -41.79 -8.70
N GLY A 354 19.62 -40.62 -9.30
CA GLY A 354 19.20 -40.25 -10.64
C GLY A 354 18.39 -38.95 -10.63
N ARG A 355 18.68 -37.91 -11.43
CA ARG A 355 19.67 -37.71 -12.48
C ARG A 355 19.82 -36.19 -12.68
N SER A 356 21.00 -35.79 -13.08
CA SER A 356 21.54 -34.44 -13.27
C SER A 356 20.93 -33.65 -14.43
N SER A 357 20.71 -32.35 -14.22
CA SER A 357 21.21 -31.28 -15.10
C SER A 357 21.23 -29.96 -14.33
N ALA A 358 22.35 -29.66 -13.70
CA ALA A 358 22.66 -28.32 -13.20
C ALA A 358 24.13 -28.09 -13.52
N GLY A 359 24.40 -27.07 -14.35
CA GLY A 359 25.75 -26.58 -14.59
C GLY A 359 26.33 -26.13 -13.25
N ALA A 360 27.31 -26.89 -12.76
CA ALA A 360 28.12 -26.54 -11.62
C ALA A 360 29.36 -25.79 -12.14
N SER A 361 29.41 -24.48 -11.93
CA SER A 361 30.70 -23.78 -11.85
C SER A 361 31.12 -23.77 -10.39
N SER A 362 32.00 -24.70 -10.02
CA SER A 362 32.66 -24.72 -8.72
C SER A 362 34.00 -24.01 -8.83
N THR A 363 34.13 -22.86 -8.19
CA THR A 363 35.39 -22.45 -7.54
C THR A 363 35.04 -21.66 -6.29
N ALA A 364 35.51 -22.17 -5.17
CA ALA A 364 35.40 -21.55 -3.87
C ALA A 364 36.29 -20.30 -3.80
N SER A 365 35.73 -19.19 -3.35
CA SER A 365 36.46 -18.15 -2.66
C SER A 365 35.50 -17.40 -1.74
N SER A 366 35.88 -17.30 -0.47
CA SER A 366 35.39 -16.37 0.54
C SER A 366 34.70 -15.12 -0.01
N GLY A 367 33.44 -14.88 0.35
CA GLY A 367 32.76 -13.65 -0.03
C GLY A 367 31.36 -13.53 0.54
N SER A 368 31.21 -12.72 1.59
CA SER A 368 29.95 -12.12 2.03
C SER A 368 29.28 -11.22 0.96
N GLY A 369 29.86 -11.10 -0.24
CA GLY A 369 29.39 -10.24 -1.33
C GLY A 369 28.26 -10.79 -2.21
N CYS A 370 28.16 -12.12 -2.43
CA CYS A 370 27.21 -12.65 -3.43
C CYS A 370 25.73 -12.56 -3.00
N ARG A 371 25.42 -12.58 -1.69
CA ARG A 371 24.04 -12.45 -1.20
C ARG A 371 23.53 -11.01 -1.17
N SER A 372 24.44 -10.03 -1.07
CA SER A 372 24.10 -8.60 -1.14
C SER A 372 23.55 -8.21 -2.51
N ILE A 373 24.14 -8.74 -3.60
CA ILE A 373 23.84 -8.31 -4.97
C ILE A 373 22.39 -8.65 -5.39
N ILE A 374 21.88 -9.81 -4.98
CA ILE A 374 20.52 -10.27 -5.36
C ILE A 374 19.43 -9.43 -4.68
N LEU A 375 19.68 -8.90 -3.48
CA LEU A 375 18.69 -8.11 -2.74
C LEU A 375 18.72 -6.62 -3.06
N ARG A 376 19.88 -6.07 -3.49
CA ARG A 376 20.07 -4.64 -3.79
C ARG A 376 18.91 -3.95 -4.52
N PRO A 377 18.28 -4.54 -5.55
CA PRO A 377 17.18 -3.90 -6.26
C PRO A 377 15.95 -3.60 -5.39
N PHE A 378 15.80 -4.30 -4.26
CA PHE A 378 14.65 -4.21 -3.34
C PHE A 378 14.91 -3.35 -2.09
N LEU A 379 16.16 -2.97 -1.82
CA LEU A 379 16.56 -2.41 -0.51
C LEU A 379 16.45 -0.90 -0.38
N GLY A 380 16.04 -0.21 -1.45
CA GLY A 380 16.01 1.25 -1.45
C GLY A 380 14.98 1.79 -2.42
N ARG A 381 14.92 3.12 -2.49
CA ARG A 381 13.95 3.84 -3.32
C ARG A 381 14.02 3.42 -4.79
N SER A 382 15.18 2.96 -5.30
CA SER A 382 15.30 2.40 -6.66
C SER A 382 14.30 1.27 -6.94
N PHE A 383 13.87 0.53 -5.92
CA PHE A 383 12.82 -0.48 -6.05
C PHE A 383 11.48 0.10 -6.50
N VAL A 384 11.21 1.39 -6.29
CA VAL A 384 9.98 2.05 -6.73
C VAL A 384 10.30 3.17 -7.72
N ASP A 385 11.43 3.07 -8.42
CA ASP A 385 11.95 4.09 -9.35
C ASP A 385 12.35 5.40 -8.64
N GLY A 386 13.07 5.22 -7.53
CA GLY A 386 13.41 6.20 -6.49
C GLY A 386 13.99 7.54 -6.92
N GLU A 387 14.53 7.65 -8.13
CA GLU A 387 14.94 8.94 -8.67
C GLU A 387 13.73 9.88 -8.80
N GLN A 388 12.54 9.33 -9.06
CA GLN A 388 11.27 10.07 -9.19
C GLN A 388 10.65 10.51 -7.85
N TRP A 389 11.32 10.23 -6.74
CA TRP A 389 10.80 10.41 -5.38
C TRP A 389 11.85 11.09 -4.51
N HIS A 390 11.58 12.32 -4.08
CA HIS A 390 12.49 13.14 -3.28
C HIS A 390 13.85 13.38 -3.96
N LYS A 391 13.98 14.53 -4.61
CA LYS A 391 15.26 15.26 -4.50
C LYS A 391 15.32 15.79 -3.07
N LEU A 392 16.29 15.27 -2.30
CA LEU A 392 16.63 15.80 -0.98
C LEU A 392 17.39 17.12 -1.14
#